data_AF-A0A838KTX2-F1
#
_entry.id   AF-A0A838KTX2-F1
#
_cell.length_a   1.000
_cell.length_b   1.000
_cell.length_c   1.000
_cell.angle_alpha   90.00
_cell.angle_beta   90.00
_cell.angle_gamma   90.00
#
_symmetry.space_group_name_H-M   'P 1'
#
loop_
_entity.id
_entity.type
_entity.pdbx_description
1 polymer ?
#
loop_
_entity_poly.entity_id
_entity_poly.type
_entity_poly.pdbx_seq_one_letter_code
_entity_poly.pdbx_strand_id
1 'polypeptide(L)'
;MRTGERIYRPKDLTRRQFLGLSAAGAGLLLAGCGGGGQNYGEGGGGGGSAKEFHGAYPYLLPPTGHFNTFATNGIFALTIYQDVLEMPLAMYKWAEKKYVPYMATEWGFEPPDVFKVTLREGAKWSDGSEFTSKDVVATFNLLRLQEQLVWNYLESVEPDDEYNLTFTMKDPSTVVERLVLKEPIRANSVYGEWSQKAQKLFDSGTDSESKRYRDLVTEFESFKPEEMVVTGPFKIDKDSITESQLTMTKVDTAWNAGQ
;
A
#
# COMPACT_ATOMS: atom_id res chain seq x y z
N MET A 1 50.24 -1.28 21.14
CA MET A 1 49.55 -1.27 19.83
C MET A 1 48.06 -1.13 20.08
N ARG A 2 47.43 -0.22 19.33
CA ARG A 2 46.07 0.30 19.53
C ARG A 2 45.05 -0.50 18.71
N THR A 3 43.89 -0.76 19.29
CA THR A 3 42.59 -0.79 18.58
C THR A 3 41.51 -0.44 19.60
N GLY A 4 41.19 0.85 19.69
CA GLY A 4 40.06 1.34 20.47
C GLY A 4 38.85 1.49 19.55
N GLU A 5 37.80 0.73 19.83
CA GLU A 5 36.49 0.84 19.18
C GLU A 5 35.92 2.26 19.37
N ARG A 6 35.59 2.94 18.27
CA ARG A 6 34.79 4.17 18.32
C ARG A 6 33.31 3.78 18.43
N ILE A 7 32.84 3.66 19.66
CA ILE A 7 31.40 3.67 19.96
C ILE A 7 30.91 5.11 19.80
N TYR A 8 29.96 5.36 18.90
CA TYR A 8 29.29 6.65 18.79
C TYR A 8 28.45 6.90 20.05
N ARG A 9 28.81 7.93 20.82
CA ARG A 9 27.97 8.47 21.91
C ARG A 9 27.29 9.75 21.43
N PRO A 10 25.96 9.87 21.49
CA PRO A 10 25.30 11.15 21.30
C PRO A 10 25.75 12.12 22.41
N LYS A 11 26.02 13.38 22.06
CA LYS A 11 26.44 14.41 23.02
C LYS A 11 25.26 14.80 23.90
N ASP A 12 25.43 14.69 25.22
CA ASP A 12 24.47 15.20 26.19
C ASP A 12 24.37 16.72 26.09
N LEU A 13 23.20 17.22 25.71
CA LEU A 13 22.91 18.65 25.68
C LEU A 13 22.65 19.15 27.11
N THR A 14 23.55 19.98 27.63
CA THR A 14 23.39 20.59 28.95
C THR A 14 22.31 21.68 28.96
N ARG A 15 21.52 21.72 30.03
CA ARG A 15 20.38 22.65 30.32
C ARG A 15 20.64 24.16 30.12
N ARG A 16 21.88 24.59 29.87
CA ARG A 16 22.24 26.00 29.61
C ARG A 16 22.10 26.45 28.16
N GLN A 17 21.81 25.55 27.22
CA GLN A 17 21.57 25.91 25.81
C GLN A 17 20.08 26.16 25.47
N PHE A 18 19.18 26.10 26.46
CA PHE A 18 17.73 26.27 26.27
C PHE A 18 17.19 27.67 26.62
N LEU A 19 18.04 28.66 26.91
CA LEU A 19 17.63 29.99 27.41
C LEU A 19 18.36 31.15 26.75
N GLY A 20 18.34 31.23 25.43
CA GLY A 20 18.97 32.35 24.73
C GLY A 20 18.38 32.61 23.37
N LEU A 21 17.11 33.02 23.30
CA LEU A 21 16.55 33.85 22.21
C LEU A 21 15.10 34.19 22.55
N SER A 22 14.94 35.17 23.44
CA SER A 22 13.66 35.84 23.70
C SER A 22 13.88 37.35 23.80
N ALA A 23 13.14 38.09 22.95
CA ALA A 23 12.94 39.55 22.86
C ALA A 23 14.10 40.37 22.24
N ALA A 24 13.94 41.29 21.28
CA ALA A 24 12.76 42.05 20.84
C ALA A 24 12.93 42.61 19.40
N GLY A 25 11.82 42.91 18.71
CA GLY A 25 11.81 43.66 17.45
C GLY A 25 10.50 43.52 16.68
N ALA A 26 9.51 44.37 17.00
CA ALA A 26 8.17 44.38 16.44
C ALA A 26 8.10 44.98 15.02
N GLY A 27 7.24 44.39 14.19
CA GLY A 27 6.58 45.05 13.06
C GLY A 27 6.83 44.43 11.68
N LEU A 28 5.87 43.63 11.17
CA LEU A 28 5.13 43.88 9.91
C LEU A 28 4.27 42.65 9.51
N LEU A 29 2.95 42.83 9.68
CA LEU A 29 1.81 42.25 8.95
C LEU A 29 1.54 40.74 9.07
N LEU A 30 0.83 40.38 10.14
CA LEU A 30 -0.14 39.28 10.13
C LEU A 30 -1.34 39.68 9.28
N ALA A 31 -1.41 39.20 8.04
CA ALA A 31 -2.63 39.22 7.24
C ALA A 31 -3.47 37.97 7.55
N GLY A 32 -4.47 38.15 8.41
CA GLY A 32 -5.81 37.56 8.27
C GLY A 32 -5.95 36.03 8.35
N CYS A 33 -6.24 35.54 9.55
CA CYS A 33 -7.34 34.59 9.69
C CYS A 33 -8.62 35.28 9.18
N GLY A 34 -9.08 34.89 8.00
CA GLY A 34 -10.48 35.05 7.62
C GLY A 34 -11.25 33.90 8.25
N GLY A 35 -11.93 34.19 9.36
CA GLY A 35 -12.79 33.22 10.04
C GLY A 35 -13.95 32.80 9.14
N GLY A 36 -14.00 31.51 8.81
CA GLY A 36 -15.23 30.80 8.52
C GLY A 36 -15.47 29.86 9.68
N GLY A 37 -16.21 30.32 10.70
CA GLY A 37 -16.66 29.44 11.78
C GLY A 37 -17.53 28.34 11.17
N GLN A 38 -16.99 27.13 11.05
CA GLN A 38 -17.82 25.98 10.75
C GLN A 38 -18.47 25.53 12.05
N ASN A 39 -19.75 25.88 12.15
CA ASN A 39 -20.70 25.31 13.09
C ASN A 39 -20.66 23.79 12.90
N TYR A 40 -20.17 23.04 13.89
CA TYR A 40 -20.46 21.62 13.98
C TYR A 40 -21.93 21.50 14.36
N GLY A 41 -22.79 21.45 13.35
CA GLY A 41 -24.21 21.19 13.53
C GLY A 41 -24.39 19.82 14.16
N GLU A 42 -24.87 19.81 15.40
CA GLU A 42 -25.40 18.62 16.05
C GLU A 42 -26.64 18.16 15.28
N GLY A 43 -26.44 17.20 14.38
CA GLY A 43 -27.51 16.59 13.59
C GLY A 43 -28.36 15.68 14.47
N GLY A 44 -29.51 16.19 14.89
CA GLY A 44 -30.53 15.46 15.63
C GLY A 44 -31.02 14.21 14.88
N GLY A 45 -31.24 13.14 15.63
CA GLY A 45 -31.64 11.84 15.11
C GLY A 45 -33.03 11.78 14.51
N GLY A 46 -33.20 10.89 13.53
CA GLY A 46 -34.50 10.44 13.04
C GLY A 46 -34.42 9.64 11.74
N GLY A 47 -34.74 8.33 11.83
CA GLY A 47 -34.96 7.43 10.69
C GLY A 47 -33.83 6.43 10.51
N GLY A 48 -34.13 5.13 10.50
CA GLY A 48 -33.16 4.05 10.39
C GLY A 48 -32.34 4.13 9.10
N SER A 49 -31.24 4.88 9.14
CA SER A 49 -30.29 5.04 8.06
C SER A 49 -29.23 3.96 8.14
N ALA A 50 -28.61 3.63 7.00
CA ALA A 50 -27.42 2.78 6.98
C ALA A 50 -26.37 3.33 7.96
N LYS A 51 -25.59 2.44 8.58
CA LYS A 51 -24.47 2.84 9.44
C LYS A 51 -23.36 3.39 8.53
N GLU A 52 -23.24 4.71 8.47
CA GLU A 52 -22.24 5.41 7.65
C GLU A 52 -21.04 5.85 8.49
N PHE A 53 -19.86 5.85 7.89
CA PHE A 53 -18.64 6.42 8.45
C PHE A 53 -18.18 7.59 7.56
N HIS A 54 -18.06 8.78 8.15
CA HIS A 54 -17.55 9.96 7.46
C HIS A 54 -16.11 10.23 7.90
N GLY A 55 -15.16 9.85 7.06
CA GLY A 55 -13.76 10.20 7.23
C GLY A 55 -13.35 11.37 6.33
N ALA A 56 -12.40 12.19 6.78
CA ALA A 56 -11.82 13.28 5.99
C ALA A 56 -10.35 12.95 5.70
N TYR A 57 -10.03 12.76 4.42
CA TYR A 57 -8.65 12.62 3.94
C TYR A 57 -8.60 13.05 2.48
N PRO A 58 -7.51 13.67 2.00
CA PRO A 58 -7.39 14.04 0.60
C PRO A 58 -7.42 12.82 -0.33
N TYR A 59 -8.03 13.00 -1.48
CA TYR A 59 -7.91 12.13 -2.66
C TYR A 59 -7.61 13.00 -3.87
N LEU A 60 -7.02 12.41 -4.90
CA LEU A 60 -6.71 13.13 -6.14
C LEU A 60 -7.90 13.06 -7.09
N LEU A 61 -8.31 14.21 -7.62
CA LEU A 61 -9.41 14.27 -8.58
C LEU A 61 -8.95 13.83 -9.99
N PRO A 62 -9.81 13.14 -10.75
CA PRO A 62 -9.61 12.95 -12.18
C PRO A 62 -9.43 14.30 -12.91
N PRO A 63 -8.54 14.41 -13.92
CA PRO A 63 -7.77 13.31 -14.53
C PRO A 63 -6.41 13.03 -13.89
N THR A 64 -6.01 13.83 -12.88
CA THR A 64 -4.74 13.66 -12.15
C THR A 64 -4.77 12.38 -11.34
N GLY A 65 -5.79 12.25 -10.48
CA GLY A 65 -6.10 11.03 -9.76
C GLY A 65 -6.68 9.97 -10.70
N HIS A 66 -6.25 8.73 -10.53
CA HIS A 66 -6.71 7.59 -11.33
C HIS A 66 -6.68 6.29 -10.52
N PHE A 67 -7.28 5.21 -11.03
CA PHE A 67 -7.37 3.94 -10.29
C PHE A 67 -6.14 3.04 -10.39
N ASN A 68 -5.07 3.46 -11.07
CA ASN A 68 -3.81 2.71 -11.01
C ASN A 68 -3.09 2.92 -9.67
N THR A 69 -3.10 1.90 -8.82
CA THR A 69 -2.55 1.94 -7.44
C THR A 69 -1.06 1.59 -7.34
N PHE A 70 -0.39 1.32 -8.47
CA PHE A 70 1.07 1.27 -8.56
C PHE A 70 1.71 2.61 -8.91
N ALA A 71 0.91 3.55 -9.43
CA ALA A 71 1.39 4.87 -9.84
C ALA A 71 1.19 5.90 -8.73
N THR A 72 2.12 6.85 -8.63
CA THR A 72 2.14 7.89 -7.57
C THR A 72 0.86 8.71 -7.48
N ASN A 73 0.18 8.91 -8.61
CA ASN A 73 -1.08 9.67 -8.67
C ASN A 73 -2.33 8.78 -8.60
N GLY A 74 -2.21 7.56 -8.06
CA GLY A 74 -3.36 6.75 -7.67
C GLY A 74 -4.33 7.57 -6.80
N ILE A 75 -5.65 7.42 -7.00
CA ILE A 75 -6.68 8.25 -6.36
C ILE A 75 -6.55 8.28 -4.83
N PHE A 76 -6.06 7.18 -4.26
CA PHE A 76 -5.80 6.99 -2.83
C PHE A 76 -4.33 6.67 -2.52
N ALA A 77 -3.40 7.04 -3.41
CA ALA A 77 -1.98 6.90 -3.14
C ALA A 77 -1.62 7.60 -1.82
N LEU A 78 -0.92 6.86 -0.94
CA LEU A 78 -0.46 7.35 0.37
C LEU A 78 -1.59 7.75 1.35
N THR A 79 -2.80 7.20 1.16
CA THR A 79 -3.91 7.40 2.09
C THR A 79 -4.13 6.19 2.99
N ILE A 80 -4.86 6.39 4.09
CA ILE A 80 -5.21 5.31 5.03
C ILE A 80 -6.28 4.34 4.49
N TYR A 81 -6.88 4.65 3.34
CA TYR A 81 -7.99 3.86 2.78
C TYR A 81 -7.54 2.73 1.88
N GLN A 82 -6.28 2.73 1.42
CA GLN A 82 -5.80 1.71 0.50
C GLN A 82 -5.96 0.30 1.08
N ASP A 83 -5.59 0.09 2.34
CA ASP A 83 -5.69 -1.23 3.01
C ASP A 83 -7.14 -1.72 3.19
N VAL A 84 -8.14 -0.82 3.10
CA VAL A 84 -9.57 -1.15 3.15
C VAL A 84 -10.12 -1.52 1.76
N LEU A 85 -9.38 -1.21 0.69
CA LEU A 85 -9.74 -1.47 -0.70
C LEU A 85 -8.90 -2.64 -1.25
N GLU A 86 -7.58 -2.49 -1.24
CA GLU A 86 -6.59 -3.52 -1.56
C GLU A 86 -5.97 -4.03 -0.25
N MET A 87 -6.49 -5.14 0.28
CA MET A 87 -5.96 -5.66 1.54
C MET A 87 -4.56 -6.26 1.36
N PRO A 88 -3.66 -6.06 2.33
CA PRO A 88 -2.38 -6.74 2.37
C PRO A 88 -2.55 -8.22 2.78
N LEU A 89 -1.46 -8.99 2.73
CA LEU A 89 -1.46 -10.38 3.20
C LEU A 89 -1.66 -10.46 4.72
N ALA A 90 -0.93 -9.66 5.49
CA ALA A 90 -1.09 -9.50 6.93
C ALA A 90 -0.57 -8.13 7.41
N MET A 91 -1.07 -7.62 8.54
CA MET A 91 -0.59 -6.36 9.10
C MET A 91 -0.10 -6.52 10.53
N TYR A 92 1.06 -5.94 10.84
CA TYR A 92 1.61 -6.00 12.18
C TYR A 92 0.91 -5.03 13.14
N LYS A 93 0.24 -5.56 14.16
CA LYS A 93 -0.39 -4.78 15.23
C LYS A 93 0.61 -4.58 16.37
N TRP A 94 1.24 -3.40 16.37
CA TRP A 94 2.30 -3.03 17.32
C TRP A 94 1.92 -3.19 18.80
N ALA A 95 0.68 -2.85 19.16
CA ALA A 95 0.20 -2.96 20.53
C ALA A 95 0.19 -4.42 21.04
N GLU A 96 -0.09 -5.38 20.15
CA GLU A 96 -0.17 -6.80 20.48
C GLU A 96 1.11 -7.56 20.15
N LYS A 97 2.04 -6.92 19.43
CA LYS A 97 3.28 -7.51 18.90
C LYS A 97 3.03 -8.77 18.06
N LYS A 98 1.96 -8.72 17.25
CA LYS A 98 1.51 -9.83 16.42
C LYS A 98 1.04 -9.34 15.07
N TYR A 99 1.20 -10.17 14.07
CA TYR A 99 0.56 -9.99 12.78
C TYR A 99 -0.91 -10.38 12.86
N VAL A 100 -1.77 -9.55 12.28
CA VAL A 100 -3.18 -9.81 12.06
C VAL A 100 -3.30 -10.35 10.63
N PRO A 101 -3.79 -11.59 10.45
CA PRO A 101 -3.95 -12.18 9.12
C PRO A 101 -5.08 -11.48 8.35
N TYR A 102 -4.81 -11.14 7.09
CA TYR A 102 -5.79 -10.62 6.14
C TYR A 102 -5.93 -11.59 4.97
N MET A 103 -5.23 -11.34 3.85
CA MET A 103 -5.29 -12.18 2.66
C MET A 103 -4.40 -13.42 2.74
N ALA A 104 -3.50 -13.51 3.72
CA ALA A 104 -2.79 -14.73 4.09
C ALA A 104 -3.30 -15.29 5.42
N THR A 105 -3.28 -16.61 5.55
CA THR A 105 -3.68 -17.35 6.76
C THR A 105 -2.46 -17.88 7.52
N GLU A 106 -1.39 -18.25 6.82
CA GLU A 106 -0.16 -18.78 7.38
C GLU A 106 1.06 -18.25 6.61
N TRP A 107 2.20 -18.12 7.30
CA TRP A 107 3.48 -17.76 6.70
C TRP A 107 4.62 -18.17 7.63
N GLY A 108 5.83 -18.32 7.09
CA GLY A 108 7.00 -18.68 7.89
C GLY A 108 8.29 -18.76 7.09
N PHE A 109 9.41 -18.65 7.80
CA PHE A 109 10.73 -18.88 7.21
C PHE A 109 11.04 -20.37 7.15
N GLU A 110 11.53 -20.82 6.01
CA GLU A 110 12.20 -22.11 5.82
C GLU A 110 13.69 -21.82 5.59
N PRO A 111 14.55 -22.00 6.60
CA PRO A 111 15.96 -21.64 6.49
C PRO A 111 16.68 -22.41 5.37
N PRO A 112 17.69 -21.79 4.72
CA PRO A 112 18.26 -20.49 5.09
C PRO A 112 17.54 -19.28 4.47
N ASP A 113 16.91 -19.43 3.32
CA ASP A 113 16.62 -18.35 2.37
C ASP A 113 15.17 -18.35 1.83
N VAL A 114 14.29 -19.21 2.34
CA VAL A 114 12.90 -19.32 1.88
C VAL A 114 11.92 -18.68 2.87
N PHE A 115 10.92 -18.00 2.33
CA PHE A 115 9.74 -17.53 3.07
C PHE A 115 8.48 -18.06 2.39
N LYS A 116 7.70 -18.89 3.10
CA LYS A 116 6.45 -19.48 2.63
C LYS A 116 5.25 -18.63 3.03
N VAL A 117 4.24 -18.59 2.17
CA VAL A 117 2.94 -17.94 2.44
C VAL A 117 1.80 -18.83 1.96
N THR A 118 0.79 -19.01 2.80
CA THR A 118 -0.49 -19.63 2.45
C THR A 118 -1.59 -18.56 2.45
N LEU A 119 -2.32 -18.50 1.34
CA LEU A 119 -3.37 -17.53 1.07
C LEU A 119 -4.72 -17.98 1.64
N ARG A 120 -5.59 -16.99 1.85
CA ARG A 120 -6.99 -17.20 2.21
C ARG A 120 -7.77 -17.77 1.02
N GLU A 121 -8.28 -18.98 1.18
CA GLU A 121 -9.21 -19.60 0.22
C GLU A 121 -10.61 -18.96 0.25
N GLY A 122 -11.30 -19.01 -0.89
CA GLY A 122 -12.69 -18.56 -1.02
C GLY A 122 -12.90 -17.05 -1.02
N ALA A 123 -11.83 -16.25 -0.90
CA ALA A 123 -11.91 -14.81 -1.07
C ALA A 123 -12.09 -14.44 -2.55
N LYS A 124 -12.88 -13.39 -2.82
CA LYS A 124 -13.15 -12.88 -4.16
C LYS A 124 -12.86 -11.40 -4.25
N TRP A 125 -12.42 -10.99 -5.43
CA TRP A 125 -12.35 -9.60 -5.84
C TRP A 125 -13.76 -9.06 -6.13
N SER A 126 -13.90 -7.72 -6.13
CA SER A 126 -15.17 -7.05 -6.42
C SER A 126 -15.72 -7.27 -7.83
N ASP A 127 -14.88 -7.71 -8.77
CA ASP A 127 -15.26 -8.11 -10.13
C ASP A 127 -15.73 -9.57 -10.21
N GLY A 128 -15.71 -10.30 -9.09
CA GLY A 128 -16.13 -11.69 -8.97
C GLY A 128 -15.02 -12.72 -9.22
N SER A 129 -13.83 -12.29 -9.65
CA SER A 129 -12.67 -13.17 -9.79
C SER A 129 -12.19 -13.69 -8.43
N GLU A 130 -11.56 -14.86 -8.42
CA GLU A 130 -11.06 -15.49 -7.20
C GLU A 130 -9.69 -14.94 -6.83
N PHE A 131 -9.45 -14.77 -5.53
CA PHE A 131 -8.16 -14.36 -5.00
C PHE A 131 -7.22 -15.57 -4.91
N THR A 132 -6.10 -15.53 -5.65
CA THR A 132 -5.18 -16.68 -5.80
C THR A 132 -3.71 -16.24 -5.83
N SER A 133 -2.80 -17.22 -5.89
CA SER A 133 -1.36 -16.99 -6.05
C SER A 133 -1.00 -16.16 -7.28
N LYS A 134 -1.84 -16.16 -8.32
CA LYS A 134 -1.66 -15.32 -9.52
C LYS A 134 -1.69 -13.83 -9.20
N ASP A 135 -2.52 -13.39 -8.25
CA ASP A 135 -2.60 -12.00 -7.83
C ASP A 135 -1.31 -11.54 -7.14
N VAL A 136 -0.78 -12.41 -6.28
CA VAL A 136 0.49 -12.17 -5.58
C VAL A 136 1.65 -12.13 -6.58
N VAL A 137 1.77 -13.13 -7.47
CA VAL A 137 2.80 -13.14 -8.51
C VAL A 137 2.71 -11.91 -9.40
N ALA A 138 1.50 -11.53 -9.84
CA ALA A 138 1.30 -10.33 -10.65
C ALA A 138 1.74 -9.06 -9.92
N THR A 139 1.37 -8.93 -8.65
CA THR A 139 1.76 -7.80 -7.81
C THR A 139 3.27 -7.72 -7.70
N PHE A 140 3.93 -8.80 -7.30
CA PHE A 140 5.38 -8.80 -7.07
C PHE A 140 6.18 -8.62 -8.36
N ASN A 141 5.71 -9.14 -9.50
CA ASN A 141 6.34 -8.87 -10.80
C ASN A 141 6.31 -7.37 -11.17
N LEU A 142 5.23 -6.67 -10.86
CA LEU A 142 5.12 -5.23 -11.11
C LEU A 142 5.94 -4.41 -10.13
N LEU A 143 6.03 -4.85 -8.87
CA LEU A 143 6.99 -4.29 -7.91
C LEU A 143 8.43 -4.48 -8.39
N ARG A 144 8.74 -5.58 -9.09
CA ARG A 144 10.08 -5.81 -9.69
C ARG A 144 10.33 -4.84 -10.83
N LEU A 145 9.33 -4.67 -11.69
CA LEU A 145 9.38 -3.76 -12.84
C LEU A 145 9.63 -2.32 -12.39
N GLN A 146 9.09 -1.93 -11.23
CA GLN A 146 9.28 -0.61 -10.63
C GLN A 146 10.45 -0.55 -9.63
N GLU A 147 11.31 -1.58 -9.59
CA GLU A 147 12.49 -1.65 -8.73
C GLU A 147 12.21 -1.39 -7.23
N GLN A 148 11.07 -1.86 -6.74
CA GLN A 148 10.65 -1.64 -5.37
C GLN A 148 11.54 -2.38 -4.37
N LEU A 149 11.68 -1.80 -3.17
CA LEU A 149 12.63 -2.22 -2.12
C LEU A 149 12.64 -3.73 -1.82
N VAL A 150 11.49 -4.41 -1.91
CA VAL A 150 11.38 -5.84 -1.63
C VAL A 150 12.29 -6.69 -2.54
N TRP A 151 12.52 -6.25 -3.78
CA TRP A 151 13.39 -6.94 -4.75
C TRP A 151 14.88 -6.73 -4.52
N ASN A 152 15.27 -5.88 -3.56
CA ASN A 152 16.64 -5.90 -3.04
C ASN A 152 16.95 -7.17 -2.24
N TYR A 153 15.91 -7.85 -1.73
CA TYR A 153 16.03 -9.05 -0.92
C TYR A 153 15.55 -10.31 -1.66
N LEU A 154 14.51 -10.21 -2.50
CA LEU A 154 13.96 -11.35 -3.22
C LEU A 154 14.79 -11.73 -4.45
N GLU A 155 14.88 -13.03 -4.69
CA GLU A 155 15.34 -13.66 -5.93
C GLU A 155 14.16 -14.07 -6.81
N SER A 156 13.17 -14.76 -6.25
CA SER A 156 11.96 -15.19 -6.97
C SER A 156 10.71 -15.21 -6.09
N VAL A 157 9.55 -15.21 -6.75
CA VAL A 157 8.22 -15.43 -6.15
C VAL A 157 7.52 -16.45 -7.02
N GLU A 158 7.30 -17.65 -6.48
CA GLU A 158 6.82 -18.80 -7.23
C GLU A 158 5.56 -19.37 -6.57
N PRO A 159 4.49 -19.62 -7.34
CA PRO A 159 3.33 -20.33 -6.84
C PRO A 159 3.68 -21.82 -6.71
N ASP A 160 3.53 -22.38 -5.52
CA ASP A 160 3.58 -23.83 -5.31
C ASP A 160 2.27 -24.47 -5.83
N ASP A 161 1.15 -23.77 -5.61
CA ASP A 161 -0.17 -24.08 -6.16
C ASP A 161 -1.05 -22.80 -6.22
N GLU A 162 -2.39 -22.96 -6.21
CA GLU A 162 -3.34 -21.85 -6.29
C GLU A 162 -3.34 -20.95 -5.03
N TYR A 163 -2.96 -21.49 -3.87
CA TYR A 163 -3.04 -20.79 -2.58
C TYR A 163 -1.73 -20.80 -1.79
N ASN A 164 -0.71 -21.52 -2.24
CA ASN A 164 0.61 -21.56 -1.58
C ASN A 164 1.69 -20.94 -2.47
N LEU A 165 2.56 -20.14 -1.87
CA LEU A 165 3.67 -19.48 -2.56
C LEU A 165 4.99 -19.60 -1.81
N THR A 166 6.06 -19.67 -2.59
CA THR A 166 7.45 -19.61 -2.17
C THR A 166 8.06 -18.27 -2.57
N PHE A 167 8.58 -17.54 -1.59
CA PHE A 167 9.43 -16.38 -1.80
C PHE A 167 10.88 -16.78 -1.50
N THR A 168 11.73 -16.79 -2.51
CA THR A 168 13.16 -17.11 -2.36
C THR A 168 13.95 -15.81 -2.20
N MET A 169 14.87 -15.77 -1.23
CA MET A 169 15.70 -14.60 -0.94
C MET A 169 17.09 -14.75 -1.54
N LYS A 170 17.67 -13.65 -2.02
CA LYS A 170 19.07 -13.57 -2.47
C LYS A 170 20.04 -13.85 -1.32
N ASP A 171 19.71 -13.32 -0.14
CA ASP A 171 20.42 -13.50 1.11
C ASP A 171 19.38 -13.61 2.24
N PRO A 172 19.60 -14.45 3.27
CA PRO A 172 18.70 -14.56 4.42
C PRO A 172 18.40 -13.21 5.07
N SER A 173 17.13 -12.81 5.11
CA SER A 173 16.72 -11.51 5.65
C SER A 173 15.37 -11.57 6.36
N THR A 174 15.36 -11.24 7.65
CA THR A 174 14.11 -11.16 8.43
C THR A 174 13.21 -10.00 8.00
N VAL A 175 13.75 -9.03 7.25
CA VAL A 175 12.97 -7.88 6.74
C VAL A 175 11.91 -8.32 5.72
N VAL A 176 12.13 -9.44 5.04
CA VAL A 176 11.24 -9.99 4.01
C VAL A 176 9.85 -10.28 4.57
N GLU A 177 9.72 -10.82 5.79
CA GLU A 177 8.42 -11.05 6.42
C GLU A 177 7.57 -9.77 6.43
N ARG A 178 8.15 -8.64 6.85
CA ARG A 178 7.43 -7.37 6.88
C ARG A 178 7.13 -6.83 5.49
N LEU A 179 8.08 -6.89 4.56
CA LEU A 179 7.90 -6.33 3.22
C LEU A 179 6.87 -7.12 2.41
N VAL A 180 6.91 -8.45 2.50
CA VAL A 180 5.96 -9.33 1.82
C VAL A 180 4.57 -9.19 2.42
N LEU A 181 4.45 -9.32 3.76
CA LEU A 181 3.13 -9.40 4.37
C LEU A 181 2.33 -8.10 4.28
N LYS A 182 2.99 -6.95 4.40
CA LYS A 182 2.30 -5.64 4.40
C LYS A 182 1.94 -5.13 3.01
N GLU A 183 2.37 -5.81 1.95
CA GLU A 183 2.16 -5.34 0.58
C GLU A 183 0.68 -5.50 0.21
N PRO A 184 -0.02 -4.41 -0.19
CA PRO A 184 -1.37 -4.52 -0.73
C PRO A 184 -1.35 -5.41 -1.97
N ILE A 185 -2.18 -6.45 -2.04
CA ILE A 185 -2.23 -7.27 -3.25
C ILE A 185 -3.17 -6.61 -4.25
N ARG A 186 -2.85 -6.70 -5.55
CA ARG A 186 -3.64 -6.15 -6.65
C ARG A 186 -4.17 -7.27 -7.54
N ALA A 187 -5.34 -7.06 -8.12
CA ALA A 187 -6.05 -8.07 -8.91
C ALA A 187 -5.31 -8.41 -10.21
N ASN A 188 -5.02 -9.69 -10.43
CA ASN A 188 -4.48 -10.19 -11.68
C ASN A 188 -5.45 -10.00 -12.86
N SER A 189 -6.76 -9.89 -12.62
CA SER A 189 -7.75 -9.55 -13.66
C SER A 189 -7.50 -8.17 -14.30
N VAL A 190 -6.91 -7.24 -13.54
CA VAL A 190 -6.56 -5.88 -14.00
C VAL A 190 -5.10 -5.80 -14.45
N TYR A 191 -4.21 -6.45 -13.70
CA TYR A 191 -2.76 -6.24 -13.82
C TYR A 191 -1.99 -7.41 -14.45
N GLY A 192 -2.67 -8.52 -14.75
CA GLY A 192 -2.04 -9.75 -15.23
C GLY A 192 -1.33 -9.60 -16.58
N GLU A 193 -1.89 -8.84 -17.52
CA GLU A 193 -1.21 -8.59 -18.81
C GLU A 193 0.10 -7.81 -18.63
N TRP A 194 0.14 -6.85 -17.69
CA TRP A 194 1.35 -6.10 -17.35
C TRP A 194 2.38 -6.98 -16.67
N SER A 195 1.96 -7.84 -15.74
CA SER A 195 2.82 -8.86 -15.15
C SER A 195 3.45 -9.76 -16.21
N GLN A 196 2.68 -10.22 -17.21
CA GLN A 196 3.20 -11.04 -18.30
C GLN A 196 4.19 -10.28 -19.19
N LYS A 197 3.93 -9.00 -19.49
CA LYS A 197 4.89 -8.13 -20.20
C LYS A 197 6.19 -8.00 -19.40
N ALA A 198 6.10 -7.77 -18.10
CA ALA A 198 7.24 -7.67 -17.19
C ALA A 198 8.03 -8.97 -17.13
N GLN A 199 7.36 -10.12 -16.98
CA GLN A 199 8.01 -11.43 -16.95
C GLN A 199 8.78 -11.70 -18.24
N LYS A 200 8.18 -11.47 -19.42
CA LYS A 200 8.86 -11.62 -20.72
C LYS A 200 10.09 -10.70 -20.84
N LEU A 201 10.03 -9.52 -20.22
CA LEU A 201 11.16 -8.60 -20.18
C LEU A 201 12.31 -9.18 -19.35
N PHE A 202 12.00 -9.71 -18.16
CA PHE A 202 12.97 -10.35 -17.27
C PHE A 202 13.59 -11.61 -17.89
N ASP A 203 12.77 -12.49 -18.48
CA ASP A 203 13.21 -13.74 -19.11
C ASP A 203 14.17 -13.49 -20.29
N SER A 204 14.01 -12.33 -20.96
CA SER A 204 14.91 -11.93 -22.04
C SER A 204 16.27 -11.40 -21.57
N GLY A 205 16.49 -11.27 -20.26
CA GLY A 205 17.70 -10.69 -19.68
C GLY A 205 17.86 -9.20 -20.00
N THR A 206 16.76 -8.48 -20.24
CA THR A 206 16.82 -7.06 -20.57
C THR A 206 17.31 -6.26 -19.36
N ASP A 207 18.35 -5.45 -19.56
CA ASP A 207 18.91 -4.52 -18.58
C ASP A 207 17.87 -3.44 -18.17
N SER A 208 17.77 -3.13 -16.88
CA SER A 208 16.83 -2.13 -16.37
C SER A 208 17.14 -0.70 -16.80
N GLU A 209 18.40 -0.42 -17.15
CA GLU A 209 18.82 0.86 -17.73
C GLU A 209 18.55 0.97 -19.23
N SER A 210 18.04 -0.09 -19.86
CA SER A 210 17.72 -0.08 -21.28
C SER A 210 16.49 0.79 -21.58
N LYS A 211 16.45 1.35 -22.80
CA LYS A 211 15.26 2.09 -23.26
C LYS A 211 14.00 1.21 -23.22
N ARG A 212 14.11 -0.07 -23.60
CA ARG A 212 13.00 -1.03 -23.62
C ARG A 212 12.38 -1.21 -22.22
N TYR A 213 13.21 -1.28 -21.19
CA TYR A 213 12.72 -1.41 -19.81
C TYR A 213 12.01 -0.13 -19.36
N ARG A 214 12.65 1.03 -19.52
CA ARG A 214 12.06 2.33 -19.18
C ARG A 214 10.77 2.65 -19.94
N ASP A 215 10.69 2.25 -21.21
CA ASP A 215 9.47 2.39 -22.00
C ASP A 215 8.32 1.58 -21.39
N LEU A 216 8.57 0.32 -20.98
CA LEU A 216 7.53 -0.52 -20.36
C LEU A 216 7.09 0.04 -19.00
N VAL A 217 8.02 0.52 -18.17
CA VAL A 217 7.71 1.20 -16.91
C VAL A 217 6.81 2.41 -17.17
N THR A 218 7.19 3.26 -18.14
CA THR A 218 6.41 4.47 -18.50
C THR A 218 5.01 4.12 -19.01
N GLU A 219 4.89 3.10 -19.86
CA GLU A 219 3.61 2.60 -20.37
C GLU A 219 2.72 2.10 -19.22
N PHE A 220 3.31 1.34 -18.29
CA PHE A 220 2.62 0.79 -17.12
C PHE A 220 2.17 1.89 -16.14
N GLU A 221 3.02 2.88 -15.85
CA GLU A 221 2.65 4.01 -15.00
C GLU A 221 1.55 4.88 -15.61
N SER A 222 1.49 4.94 -16.94
CA SER A 222 0.46 5.65 -17.69
C SER A 222 -0.85 4.88 -17.82
N PHE A 223 -0.87 3.58 -17.48
CA PHE A 223 -2.08 2.77 -17.48
C PHE A 223 -3.09 3.32 -16.47
N LYS A 224 -4.34 3.46 -16.89
CA LYS A 224 -5.45 3.95 -16.05
C LYS A 224 -6.63 2.96 -16.13
N PRO A 225 -6.76 2.03 -15.17
CA PRO A 225 -7.95 1.21 -15.02
C PRO A 225 -9.22 2.08 -14.91
N GLU A 226 -10.34 1.58 -15.42
CA GLU A 226 -11.64 2.29 -15.34
C GLU A 226 -12.19 2.38 -13.92
N GLU A 227 -11.88 1.38 -13.10
CA GLU A 227 -12.24 1.30 -11.69
C GLU A 227 -11.17 0.55 -10.90
N MET A 228 -11.25 0.64 -9.57
CA MET A 228 -10.41 -0.13 -8.67
C MET A 228 -11.10 -1.45 -8.34
N VAL A 229 -10.45 -2.57 -8.68
CA VAL A 229 -10.90 -3.92 -8.30
C VAL A 229 -10.32 -4.25 -6.93
N VAL A 230 -11.19 -4.51 -5.96
CA VAL A 230 -10.85 -4.52 -4.52
C VAL A 230 -11.09 -5.88 -3.89
N THR A 231 -10.24 -6.27 -2.93
CA THR A 231 -10.46 -7.43 -2.05
C THR A 231 -11.23 -7.04 -0.79
N GLY A 232 -11.19 -5.75 -0.45
CA GLY A 232 -11.76 -5.20 0.77
C GLY A 232 -13.28 -5.08 0.77
N PRO A 233 -13.87 -4.78 1.94
CA PRO A 233 -15.31 -4.76 2.12
C PRO A 233 -15.98 -3.52 1.52
N PHE A 234 -15.22 -2.61 0.91
CA PHE A 234 -15.73 -1.41 0.27
C PHE A 234 -15.07 -1.20 -1.09
N LYS A 235 -15.80 -0.57 -2.01
CA LYS A 235 -15.31 -0.08 -3.30
C LYS A 235 -15.71 1.36 -3.52
N ILE A 236 -14.97 2.07 -4.36
CA ILE A 236 -15.29 3.47 -4.70
C ILE A 236 -16.54 3.49 -5.59
N ASP A 237 -17.51 4.32 -5.22
CA ASP A 237 -18.55 4.75 -6.14
C ASP A 237 -17.98 5.88 -7.02
N LYS A 238 -17.57 5.53 -8.24
CA LYS A 238 -16.90 6.47 -9.15
C LYS A 238 -17.75 7.69 -9.49
N ASP A 239 -19.07 7.55 -9.50
CA ASP A 239 -19.99 8.62 -9.88
C ASP A 239 -20.20 9.62 -8.73
N SER A 240 -19.78 9.26 -7.52
CA SER A 240 -19.82 10.11 -6.34
C SER A 240 -18.62 11.06 -6.19
N ILE A 241 -17.58 10.89 -7.03
CA ILE A 241 -16.33 11.64 -6.89
C ILE A 241 -16.55 13.11 -7.29
N THR A 242 -16.40 13.99 -6.32
CA THR A 242 -16.48 15.45 -6.47
C THR A 242 -15.31 16.10 -5.73
N GLU A 243 -15.17 17.43 -5.74
CA GLU A 243 -14.13 18.11 -4.94
C GLU A 243 -14.32 17.96 -3.43
N SER A 244 -15.54 17.68 -2.97
CA SER A 244 -15.92 17.69 -1.55
C SER A 244 -16.30 16.31 -1.00
N GLN A 245 -16.58 15.33 -1.87
CA GLN A 245 -17.07 14.02 -1.48
C GLN A 245 -16.59 12.91 -2.42
N LEU A 246 -16.31 11.75 -1.82
CA LEU A 246 -16.19 10.45 -2.48
C LEU A 246 -16.86 9.44 -1.55
N THR A 247 -17.77 8.65 -2.11
CA THR A 247 -18.50 7.59 -1.40
C THR A 247 -17.88 6.24 -1.69
N MET A 248 -17.70 5.44 -0.64
CA MET A 248 -17.35 4.04 -0.76
C MET A 248 -18.57 3.18 -0.41
N THR A 249 -18.93 2.26 -1.30
CA THR A 249 -20.07 1.36 -1.14
C THR A 249 -19.60 -0.03 -0.73
N LYS A 250 -20.43 -0.72 0.05
CA LYS A 250 -20.10 -2.04 0.56
C LYS A 250 -19.99 -3.07 -0.58
N VAL A 251 -19.02 -3.96 -0.48
CA VAL A 251 -18.86 -5.16 -1.32
C VAL A 251 -19.35 -6.35 -0.52
N ASP A 252 -20.62 -6.74 -0.70
CA ASP A 252 -21.23 -7.81 0.10
C ASP A 252 -20.58 -9.19 -0.09
N THR A 253 -19.88 -9.38 -1.20
CA THR A 253 -19.14 -10.61 -1.52
C THR A 253 -17.72 -10.65 -0.95
N ALA A 254 -17.24 -9.56 -0.34
CA ALA A 254 -15.92 -9.55 0.27
C ALA A 254 -15.89 -10.51 1.48
N TRP A 255 -14.76 -11.21 1.67
CA TRP A 255 -14.65 -12.25 2.69
C TRP A 255 -14.87 -11.74 4.12
N ASN A 256 -14.63 -10.45 4.37
CA ASN A 256 -14.80 -9.76 5.64
C ASN A 256 -16.01 -8.81 5.67
N ALA A 257 -16.94 -8.90 4.73
CA ALA A 257 -18.10 -8.00 4.63
C ALA A 257 -19.03 -8.02 5.87
N GLY A 258 -18.96 -9.05 6.71
CA GLY A 258 -19.78 -9.22 7.91
C GLY A 258 -19.01 -9.15 9.24
N GLN A 259 -17.72 -8.84 9.21
CA GLN A 259 -16.86 -8.77 10.40
C GLN A 259 -16.84 -7.38 11.02
#